data_AF-A0A940CQF0-F1
#
_entry.id   AF-A0A940CQF0-F1
#
_cell.length_a   1.000
_cell.length_b   1.000
_cell.length_c   1.000
_cell.angle_alpha   90.00
_cell.angle_beta   90.00
_cell.angle_gamma   90.00
#
_symmetry.space_group_name_H-M   'P 1'
#
loop_
_entity.id
_entity.type
_entity.pdbx_description
1 polymer ?
#
loop_
_entity_poly.entity_id
_entity_poly.type
_entity_poly.pdbx_seq_one_letter_code
_entity_poly.pdbx_strand_id
1 'polypeptide(L)'
;MEHWRYCPECDKETQFIIKKEREEHTIRGERITIDLPFLACSLCGLELFDEELTGGALRAAYDEVRKRKGFPSPDELKAIRKKMDLSQRELAKLLGWSHITIHRYEKGSFPNEAHATVLESLIKNPTYALELLKRNAANFTADEFHKVESKLRRFVTESSGQGSSRGNRPFVIEKLGGMVVFFAQNIPSLFKTKLLKLLWYSDFLHFKRHGCSISGLQYVHHRWGPVPRNYTQLLGQLEGDGVIRIEPTLLGEYEGELIIPLRYDVAKILTGEEQNTINTVLGYFKSWSAKKLSDYSHKEKAYVATEHRDLISYDFAKDLSIN
;
A
#
# COMPACT_ATOMS: atom_id res chain seq x y z
N MET A 1 0.65 -40.97 12.16
CA MET A 1 1.45 -41.40 10.98
C MET A 1 2.39 -42.48 11.47
N GLU A 2 2.46 -43.60 10.77
CA GLU A 2 3.37 -44.69 11.15
C GLU A 2 4.77 -44.37 10.62
N HIS A 3 5.77 -44.33 11.52
CA HIS A 3 7.15 -44.03 11.14
C HIS A 3 7.91 -45.35 10.97
N TRP A 4 7.89 -45.94 9.78
CA TRP A 4 8.70 -47.11 9.48
C TRP A 4 10.14 -46.69 9.15
N ARG A 5 11.11 -47.28 9.86
CA ARG A 5 12.56 -47.03 9.69
C ARG A 5 13.36 -48.30 9.94
N TYR A 6 14.54 -48.40 9.34
CA TYR A 6 15.48 -49.48 9.65
C TYR A 6 16.08 -49.27 11.05
N CYS A 7 16.05 -50.31 11.88
CA CYS A 7 16.62 -50.31 13.22
C CYS A 7 17.90 -51.15 13.23
N PRO A 8 19.09 -50.54 13.48
CA PRO A 8 20.36 -51.28 13.49
C PRO A 8 20.47 -52.31 14.62
N GLU A 9 19.80 -52.09 15.75
CA GLU A 9 19.79 -53.05 16.88
C GLU A 9 18.91 -54.28 16.60
N CYS A 10 17.85 -54.12 15.81
CA CYS A 10 16.96 -55.23 15.43
C CYS A 10 17.34 -55.86 14.08
N ASP A 11 18.28 -55.24 13.36
CA ASP A 11 18.69 -55.56 11.98
C ASP A 11 17.52 -55.74 11.00
N LYS A 12 16.47 -54.92 11.14
CA LYS A 12 15.29 -54.97 10.27
C LYS A 12 14.52 -53.65 10.29
N GLU A 13 13.64 -53.48 9.31
CA GLU A 13 12.65 -52.40 9.35
C GLU A 13 11.61 -52.65 10.44
N THR A 14 11.41 -51.65 11.28
CA THR A 14 10.45 -51.68 12.37
C THR A 14 9.65 -50.39 12.41
N GLN A 15 8.54 -50.44 13.12
CA GLN A 15 7.78 -49.24 13.43
C GLN A 15 8.46 -48.47 14.55
N PHE A 16 8.65 -47.16 14.35
CA PHE A 16 9.06 -46.22 15.38
C PHE A 16 7.85 -45.43 15.85
N ILE A 17 7.81 -45.17 17.16
CA ILE A 17 6.80 -44.34 17.80
C ILE A 17 7.44 -43.03 18.26
N ILE A 18 6.67 -41.94 18.19
CA ILE A 18 7.12 -40.64 18.70
C ILE A 18 6.96 -40.67 20.23
N LYS A 19 8.09 -40.62 20.94
CA LYS A 19 8.13 -40.32 22.38
C LYS A 19 8.55 -38.86 22.58
N LYS A 20 8.37 -38.35 23.79
CA LYS A 20 8.75 -36.98 24.17
C LYS A 20 9.55 -37.01 25.45
N GLU A 21 10.65 -36.29 25.48
CA GLU A 21 11.41 -36.02 26.69
C GLU A 21 11.20 -34.55 27.09
N ARG A 22 11.06 -34.31 28.39
CA ARG A 22 10.82 -32.96 28.91
C ARG A 22 12.13 -32.37 29.41
N GLU A 23 12.58 -31.31 28.77
CA GLU A 23 13.80 -30.59 29.14
C GLU A 23 13.51 -29.15 29.55
N GLU A 24 14.23 -28.65 30.56
CA GLU A 24 14.21 -27.23 30.93
C GLU A 24 15.39 -26.49 30.29
N HIS A 25 15.07 -25.43 29.54
CA HIS A 25 16.05 -24.58 28.87
C HIS A 25 15.95 -23.15 29.39
N THR A 26 17.10 -22.49 29.57
CA THR A 26 17.15 -21.04 29.86
C THR A 26 17.55 -20.29 28.61
N ILE A 27 16.60 -19.58 27.99
CA ILE A 27 16.83 -18.84 26.75
C ILE A 27 16.68 -17.36 27.07
N ARG A 28 17.79 -16.59 26.97
CA ARG A 28 17.82 -15.15 27.24
C ARG A 28 17.23 -14.78 28.63
N GLY A 29 17.43 -15.64 29.63
CA GLY A 29 16.95 -15.44 31.01
C GLY A 29 15.53 -15.93 31.29
N GLU A 30 14.79 -16.40 30.28
CA GLU A 30 13.49 -17.05 30.46
C GLU A 30 13.68 -18.56 30.60
N ARG A 31 13.06 -19.15 31.63
CA ARG A 31 12.98 -20.61 31.77
C ARG A 31 11.80 -21.11 30.97
N ILE A 32 12.06 -22.04 30.05
CA ILE A 32 11.02 -22.71 29.28
C ILE A 32 11.21 -24.21 29.36
N THR A 33 10.09 -24.90 29.52
CA THR A 33 10.03 -26.35 29.49
C THR A 33 9.62 -26.77 28.08
N ILE A 34 10.41 -27.62 27.45
CA ILE A 34 10.23 -28.06 26.07
C ILE A 34 10.03 -29.58 26.09
N ASP A 35 8.93 -30.05 25.51
CA ASP A 35 8.77 -31.48 25.24
C ASP A 35 9.43 -31.78 23.87
N LEU A 36 10.65 -32.32 23.89
CA LEU A 36 11.42 -32.68 22.69
C LEU A 36 10.99 -34.06 22.17
N PRO A 37 10.38 -34.14 20.98
CA PRO A 37 9.99 -35.41 20.39
C PRO A 37 11.20 -36.15 19.82
N PHE A 38 11.26 -37.47 20.04
CA PHE A 38 12.24 -38.36 19.43
C PHE A 38 11.56 -39.65 18.97
N LEU A 39 12.20 -40.37 18.06
CA LEU A 39 11.70 -41.64 17.56
C LEU A 39 12.27 -42.78 18.41
N ALA A 40 11.40 -43.65 18.92
CA ALA A 40 11.82 -44.86 19.65
C ALA A 40 11.35 -46.11 18.90
N CYS A 41 12.26 -47.07 18.70
CA CYS A 41 11.93 -48.36 18.09
C CYS A 41 10.91 -49.10 18.96
N SER A 42 9.81 -49.56 18.35
CA SER A 42 8.75 -50.30 19.06
C SER A 42 9.20 -51.66 19.63
N LEU A 43 10.30 -52.24 19.13
CA LEU A 43 10.77 -53.58 19.52
C LEU A 43 11.89 -53.54 20.56
N CYS A 44 12.94 -52.75 20.33
CA CYS A 44 14.14 -52.72 21.20
C CYS A 44 14.28 -51.42 22.00
N GLY A 45 13.49 -50.39 21.68
CA GLY A 45 13.56 -49.09 22.35
C GLY A 45 14.67 -48.15 21.86
N LEU A 46 15.46 -48.52 20.84
CA LEU A 46 16.49 -47.65 20.28
C LEU A 46 15.92 -46.26 19.94
N GLU A 47 16.59 -45.23 20.44
CA GLU A 47 16.24 -43.83 20.21
C GLU A 47 16.96 -43.30 18.97
N LEU A 48 16.20 -42.70 18.07
CA LEU A 48 16.71 -42.02 16.89
C LEU A 48 16.34 -40.55 16.97
N PHE A 49 17.36 -39.70 16.81
CA PHE A 49 17.18 -38.28 16.63
C PHE A 49 16.56 -38.02 15.24
N ASP A 50 15.45 -37.29 15.23
CA ASP A 50 14.81 -36.83 14.00
C ASP A 50 14.89 -35.30 13.95
N GLU A 51 15.64 -34.78 12.98
CA GLU A 51 15.96 -33.35 12.88
C GLU A 51 14.70 -32.50 12.62
N GLU A 52 13.70 -33.03 11.93
CA GLU A 52 12.46 -32.30 11.65
C GLU A 52 11.57 -32.23 12.90
N LEU A 53 11.38 -33.36 13.59
CA LEU A 53 10.60 -33.45 14.81
C LEU A 53 11.21 -32.60 15.93
N THR A 54 12.49 -32.81 16.23
CA THR A 54 13.18 -32.08 17.31
C THR A 54 13.36 -30.60 16.95
N GLY A 55 13.70 -30.30 15.69
CA GLY A 55 13.86 -28.93 15.21
C GLY A 55 12.55 -28.14 15.17
N GLY A 56 11.40 -28.80 15.00
CA GLY A 56 10.08 -28.19 15.12
C GLY A 56 9.74 -27.77 16.55
N ALA A 57 10.00 -28.65 17.53
CA ALA A 57 9.77 -28.36 18.95
C ALA A 57 10.64 -27.21 19.47
N LEU A 58 11.92 -27.18 19.10
CA LEU A 58 12.84 -26.08 19.44
C LEU A 58 12.39 -24.74 18.84
N ARG A 59 11.92 -24.73 17.59
CA ARG A 59 11.36 -23.51 16.97
C ARG A 59 10.16 -22.99 17.72
N ALA A 60 9.22 -23.88 18.07
CA ALA A 60 8.02 -23.52 18.84
C ALA A 60 8.38 -22.92 20.22
N ALA A 61 9.38 -23.51 20.89
CA ALA A 61 9.88 -22.97 22.16
C ALA A 61 10.52 -21.58 22.00
N TYR A 62 11.32 -21.36 20.95
CA TYR A 62 11.87 -20.04 20.68
C TYR A 62 10.79 -19.00 20.36
N ASP A 63 9.75 -19.38 19.61
CA ASP A 63 8.63 -18.49 19.31
C ASP A 63 7.83 -18.12 20.57
N GLU A 64 7.68 -19.06 21.51
CA GLU A 64 7.04 -18.78 22.80
C GLU A 64 7.85 -17.76 23.62
N VAL A 65 9.18 -17.91 23.68
CA VAL A 65 10.06 -16.92 24.34
C VAL A 65 9.97 -15.56 23.64
N ARG A 66 9.89 -15.52 22.31
CA ARG A 66 9.72 -14.28 21.54
C ARG A 66 8.40 -13.59 21.91
N LYS A 67 7.29 -14.32 21.96
CA LYS A 67 5.98 -13.79 22.35
C LYS A 67 5.99 -13.18 23.74
N ARG A 68 6.56 -13.88 24.73
CA ARG A 68 6.66 -13.39 26.12
C ARG A 68 7.44 -12.08 26.23
N LYS A 69 8.49 -11.91 25.43
CA LYS A 69 9.32 -10.69 25.40
C LYS A 69 8.82 -9.62 24.43
N GLY A 70 7.74 -9.85 23.70
CA GLY A 70 7.25 -8.94 22.65
C GLY A 70 8.20 -8.82 21.45
N PHE A 71 9.05 -9.82 21.21
CA PHE A 71 9.99 -9.81 20.09
C PHE A 71 9.33 -10.32 18.81
N PRO A 72 9.53 -9.64 17.66
CA PRO A 72 8.98 -10.12 16.41
C PRO A 72 9.64 -11.44 15.98
N SER A 73 8.82 -12.34 15.43
CA SER A 73 9.27 -13.58 14.83
C SER A 73 10.01 -13.34 13.50
N PRO A 74 10.85 -14.29 13.07
CA PRO A 74 11.52 -14.22 11.76
C PRO A 74 10.53 -14.07 10.60
N ASP A 75 9.39 -14.75 10.69
CA ASP A 75 8.35 -14.71 9.66
C ASP A 75 7.62 -13.37 9.64
N GLU A 76 7.33 -12.78 10.80
CA GLU A 76 6.76 -11.42 10.87
C GLU A 76 7.72 -10.38 10.27
N LEU A 77 9.01 -10.46 10.61
CA LEU A 77 10.03 -9.57 10.05
C LEU A 77 10.14 -9.71 8.52
N LYS A 78 10.14 -10.95 8.03
CA LYS A 78 10.18 -11.22 6.59
C LYS A 78 8.90 -10.77 5.89
N ALA A 79 7.75 -10.95 6.52
CA ALA A 79 6.45 -10.53 6.00
C ALA A 79 6.36 -9.01 5.88
N ILE A 80 6.71 -8.26 6.92
CA ILE A 80 6.66 -6.79 6.87
C ILE A 80 7.65 -6.23 5.84
N ARG A 81 8.86 -6.80 5.75
CA ARG A 81 9.84 -6.40 4.73
C ARG A 81 9.31 -6.60 3.32
N LYS A 82 8.69 -7.76 3.05
CA LYS A 82 8.07 -8.06 1.75
C LYS A 82 6.88 -7.15 1.45
N LYS A 83 6.04 -6.85 2.45
CA LYS A 83 4.93 -5.90 2.29
C LYS A 83 5.41 -4.49 1.90
N MET A 84 6.55 -4.06 2.43
CA MET A 84 7.20 -2.81 2.04
C MET A 84 7.96 -2.88 0.70
N ASP A 85 7.99 -4.05 0.04
CA ASP A 85 8.75 -4.30 -1.19
C ASP A 85 10.27 -4.01 -1.05
N LEU A 86 10.84 -4.29 0.12
CA LEU A 86 12.25 -4.06 0.41
C LEU A 86 13.09 -5.34 0.34
N SER A 87 14.29 -5.22 -0.17
CA SER A 87 15.36 -6.21 0.00
C SER A 87 15.93 -6.15 1.43
N GLN A 88 16.65 -7.20 1.85
CA GLN A 88 17.34 -7.20 3.15
C GLN A 88 18.36 -6.05 3.26
N ARG A 89 19.01 -5.68 2.14
CA ARG A 89 19.97 -4.56 2.10
C ARG A 89 19.28 -3.20 2.23
N GLU A 90 18.16 -2.99 1.54
CA GLU A 90 17.37 -1.75 1.67
C GLU A 90 16.82 -1.59 3.09
N LEU A 91 16.30 -2.67 3.69
CA LEU A 91 15.84 -2.65 5.08
C LEU A 91 16.98 -2.36 6.07
N ALA A 92 18.17 -2.93 5.84
CA ALA A 92 19.34 -2.67 6.67
C ALA A 92 19.76 -1.18 6.61
N LYS A 93 19.83 -0.60 5.40
CA LYS A 93 20.11 0.84 5.20
C LYS A 93 19.05 1.71 5.89
N LEU A 94 17.77 1.34 5.76
CA LEU A 94 16.63 2.04 6.36
C LEU A 94 16.72 2.09 7.89
N LEU A 95 17.13 0.99 8.52
CA LEU A 95 17.28 0.88 9.97
C LEU A 95 18.63 1.44 10.48
N GLY A 96 19.60 1.65 9.59
CA GLY A 96 20.97 2.02 9.96
C GLY A 96 21.77 0.83 10.53
N TRP A 97 21.44 -0.40 10.13
CA TRP A 97 22.08 -1.63 10.61
C TRP A 97 22.90 -2.31 9.52
N SER A 98 23.79 -3.23 9.92
CA SER A 98 24.47 -4.11 8.98
C SER A 98 23.48 -5.09 8.32
N HIS A 99 23.68 -5.38 7.03
CA HIS A 99 22.87 -6.36 6.31
C HIS A 99 22.91 -7.77 6.94
N ILE A 100 24.02 -8.13 7.59
CA ILE A 100 24.19 -9.41 8.30
C ILE A 100 23.22 -9.50 9.48
N THR A 101 22.96 -8.38 10.17
CA THR A 101 22.03 -8.31 11.29
C THR A 101 20.61 -8.68 10.85
N ILE A 102 20.14 -8.14 9.72
CA ILE A 102 18.81 -8.46 9.16
C ILE A 102 18.75 -9.92 8.73
N HIS A 103 19.78 -10.41 8.02
CA HIS A 103 19.85 -11.82 7.60
C HIS A 103 19.73 -12.77 8.80
N ARG A 104 20.47 -12.50 9.88
CA ARG A 104 20.48 -13.32 11.09
C ARG A 104 19.13 -13.35 11.79
N TYR A 105 18.41 -12.22 11.85
CA TYR A 105 17.07 -12.16 12.45
C TYR A 105 16.03 -12.90 11.61
N GLU A 106 16.07 -12.75 10.29
CA GLU A 106 15.20 -13.54 9.39
C GLU A 106 15.52 -15.05 9.39
N LYS A 107 16.70 -15.45 9.90
CA LYS A 107 17.09 -16.84 10.09
C LYS A 107 16.77 -17.40 11.48
N GLY A 108 16.26 -16.60 12.41
CA GLY A 108 15.83 -17.09 13.72
C GLY A 108 16.64 -16.65 14.92
N SER A 109 17.70 -15.85 14.79
CA SER A 109 18.39 -15.37 16.00
C SER A 109 17.59 -14.29 16.73
N PHE A 110 17.74 -14.24 18.04
CA PHE A 110 17.10 -13.22 18.88
C PHE A 110 17.71 -11.83 18.65
N PRO A 111 16.88 -10.79 18.41
CA PRO A 111 17.33 -9.41 18.51
C PRO A 111 17.71 -9.06 19.95
N ASN A 112 18.52 -8.01 20.11
CA ASN A 112 18.65 -7.34 21.41
C ASN A 112 17.42 -6.46 21.65
N GLU A 113 17.25 -5.95 22.87
CA GLU A 113 16.06 -5.16 23.25
C GLU A 113 15.89 -3.92 22.38
N ALA A 114 16.95 -3.15 22.14
CA ALA A 114 16.89 -1.95 21.30
C ALA A 114 16.44 -2.26 19.86
N HIS A 115 16.97 -3.33 19.25
CA HIS A 115 16.59 -3.75 17.91
C HIS A 115 15.15 -4.29 17.90
N ALA A 116 14.74 -5.03 18.94
CA ALA A 116 13.38 -5.53 19.06
C ALA A 116 12.37 -4.39 19.10
N THR A 117 12.60 -3.35 19.91
CA THR A 117 11.73 -2.16 19.99
C THR A 117 11.59 -1.45 18.64
N VAL A 118 12.68 -1.28 17.90
CA VAL A 118 12.64 -0.64 16.58
C VAL A 118 11.86 -1.50 15.57
N LEU A 119 12.09 -2.82 15.56
CA LEU A 119 11.37 -3.73 14.66
C LEU A 119 9.88 -3.81 15.01
N GLU A 120 9.53 -3.84 16.30
CA GLU A 120 8.16 -3.82 16.78
C GLU A 120 7.46 -2.52 16.37
N SER A 121 8.13 -1.37 16.55
CA SER A 121 7.60 -0.06 16.12
C SER A 121 7.37 0.00 14.61
N LEU A 122 8.29 -0.59 13.82
CA LEU A 122 8.16 -0.70 12.37
C LEU A 122 6.98 -1.57 11.94
N ILE A 123 6.71 -2.66 12.67
CA ILE A 123 5.59 -3.56 12.39
C ILE A 123 4.25 -2.91 12.77
N LYS A 124 4.21 -2.21 13.90
CA LYS A 124 2.96 -1.61 14.42
C LYS A 124 2.59 -0.30 13.74
N ASN A 125 3.57 0.48 13.26
CA ASN A 125 3.32 1.81 12.69
C ASN A 125 3.86 1.92 11.25
N PRO A 126 2.98 1.85 10.23
CA PRO A 126 3.39 1.98 8.83
C PRO A 126 4.13 3.28 8.51
N THR A 127 3.78 4.40 9.15
CA THR A 127 4.42 5.71 8.85
C THR A 127 5.83 5.82 9.42
N TYR A 128 6.18 5.00 10.42
CA TYR A 128 7.50 5.01 11.06
C TYR A 128 8.62 4.69 10.06
N ALA A 129 8.35 3.88 9.03
CA ALA A 129 9.31 3.59 7.97
C ALA A 129 9.75 4.86 7.21
N LEU A 130 8.84 5.81 6.97
CA LEU A 130 9.16 7.07 6.28
C LEU A 130 10.02 7.99 7.17
N GLU A 131 9.79 7.98 8.48
CA GLU A 131 10.62 8.73 9.43
C GLU A 131 12.04 8.19 9.49
N LEU A 132 12.18 6.85 9.53
CA LEU A 132 13.48 6.17 9.49
C LEU A 132 14.23 6.49 8.20
N LEU A 133 13.55 6.52 7.05
CA LEU A 133 14.16 6.87 5.77
C LEU A 133 14.75 8.27 5.81
N LYS A 134 14.01 9.26 6.34
CA LYS A 134 14.50 10.64 6.47
C LYS A 134 15.68 10.74 7.44
N ARG A 135 15.59 10.06 8.59
CA ARG A 135 16.66 10.07 9.61
C ARG A 135 17.95 9.47 9.08
N ASN A 136 17.84 8.40 8.28
CA ASN A 136 18.97 7.65 7.75
C ASN A 136 19.23 7.96 6.26
N ALA A 137 18.83 9.15 5.78
CA ALA A 137 18.95 9.53 4.38
C ALA A 137 20.39 9.46 3.85
N ALA A 138 21.37 9.75 4.72
CA ALA A 138 22.81 9.67 4.39
C ALA A 138 23.28 8.25 4.01
N ASN A 139 22.51 7.20 4.31
CA ASN A 139 22.85 5.81 3.94
C ASN A 139 22.45 5.45 2.50
N PHE A 140 21.79 6.37 1.78
CA PHE A 140 21.24 6.15 0.45
C PHE A 140 21.86 7.14 -0.55
N THR A 141 22.06 6.67 -1.79
CA THR A 141 22.21 7.60 -2.92
C THR A 141 20.87 8.27 -3.24
N ALA A 142 20.87 9.38 -3.98
CA ALA A 142 19.64 10.09 -4.33
C ALA A 142 18.63 9.18 -5.05
N ASP A 143 19.09 8.39 -6.02
CA ASP A 143 18.23 7.45 -6.77
C ASP A 143 17.67 6.33 -5.89
N GLU A 144 18.51 5.75 -5.02
CA GLU A 144 18.07 4.72 -4.07
C GLU A 144 17.07 5.29 -3.06
N PHE A 145 17.29 6.52 -2.58
CA PHE A 145 16.40 7.20 -1.65
C PHE A 145 15.01 7.38 -2.27
N HIS A 146 14.93 7.96 -3.48
CA HIS A 146 13.66 8.16 -4.18
C HIS A 146 12.95 6.84 -4.47
N LYS A 147 13.70 5.80 -4.85
CA LYS A 147 13.14 4.46 -5.09
C LYS A 147 12.54 3.88 -3.81
N VAL A 148 13.27 3.90 -2.69
CA VAL A 148 12.78 3.38 -1.41
C VAL A 148 11.61 4.21 -0.88
N GLU A 149 11.66 5.54 -1.03
CA GLU A 149 10.58 6.45 -0.65
C GLU A 149 9.28 6.09 -1.39
N SER A 150 9.36 5.86 -2.70
CA SER A 150 8.17 5.49 -3.50
C SER A 150 7.52 4.19 -3.02
N LYS A 151 8.33 3.16 -2.71
CA LYS A 151 7.87 1.87 -2.18
C LYS A 151 7.19 2.05 -0.82
N LEU A 152 7.81 2.81 0.09
CA LEU A 152 7.27 3.06 1.43
C LEU A 152 6.00 3.90 1.39
N ARG A 153 5.91 4.91 0.52
CA ARG A 153 4.69 5.72 0.35
C ARG A 153 3.54 4.84 -0.12
N ARG A 154 3.76 3.96 -1.11
CA ARG A 154 2.78 2.97 -1.56
C ARG A 154 2.33 2.08 -0.38
N PHE A 155 3.26 1.50 0.37
CA PHE A 155 2.97 0.66 1.53
C PHE A 155 2.15 1.38 2.62
N VAL A 156 2.51 2.61 2.98
CA VAL A 156 1.76 3.42 3.95
C VAL A 156 0.36 3.67 3.45
N THR A 157 0.23 3.97 2.17
CA THR A 157 -1.01 4.35 1.52
C THR A 157 -1.96 3.13 1.44
N GLU A 158 -1.45 1.93 1.16
CA GLU A 158 -2.16 0.65 1.24
C GLU A 158 -2.53 0.26 2.70
N SER A 159 -1.61 0.43 3.66
CA SER A 159 -1.80 0.02 5.05
C SER A 159 -2.75 0.94 5.84
N SER A 160 -2.88 2.20 5.43
CA SER A 160 -3.75 3.18 6.09
C SER A 160 -5.21 3.08 5.66
N GLY A 161 -5.55 2.24 4.66
CA GLY A 161 -6.85 2.26 3.99
C GLY A 161 -7.16 3.57 3.22
N GLN A 162 -6.35 4.61 3.39
CA GLN A 162 -6.53 5.91 2.74
C GLN A 162 -6.07 5.93 1.27
N GLY A 163 -5.23 4.98 0.86
CA GLY A 163 -4.71 4.89 -0.50
C GLY A 163 -5.72 4.54 -1.56
N SER A 164 -6.69 3.70 -1.18
CA SER A 164 -7.86 3.42 -2.00
C SER A 164 -8.66 4.71 -2.25
N SER A 165 -8.73 5.66 -1.32
CA SER A 165 -9.53 6.89 -1.54
C SER A 165 -8.83 8.01 -2.34
N ARG A 166 -7.49 7.98 -2.47
CA ARG A 166 -6.70 9.03 -3.15
C ARG A 166 -5.96 8.53 -4.39
N GLY A 167 -6.00 7.23 -4.67
CA GLY A 167 -5.35 6.61 -5.81
C GLY A 167 -3.82 6.60 -5.66
N ASN A 168 -3.30 6.11 -4.54
CA ASN A 168 -1.85 5.91 -4.32
C ASN A 168 -0.95 7.16 -4.50
N ARG A 169 -1.49 8.36 -4.34
CA ARG A 169 -0.74 9.62 -4.43
C ARG A 169 -1.23 10.61 -3.36
N PRO A 170 -0.33 11.32 -2.64
CA PRO A 170 -0.70 12.48 -1.84
C PRO A 170 -1.37 13.55 -2.71
N PHE A 171 -2.28 14.35 -2.16
CA PHE A 171 -2.86 15.45 -2.94
C PHE A 171 -1.80 16.48 -3.34
N VAL A 172 -1.78 16.85 -4.62
CA VAL A 172 -0.87 17.85 -5.21
C VAL A 172 -1.72 18.91 -5.91
N ILE A 173 -1.78 20.12 -5.34
CA ILE A 173 -2.64 21.21 -5.83
C ILE A 173 -2.24 21.66 -7.24
N GLU A 174 -0.95 21.61 -7.56
CA GLU A 174 -0.44 22.00 -8.86
C GLU A 174 -0.92 21.06 -9.96
N LYS A 175 -0.99 19.75 -9.67
CA LYS A 175 -1.54 18.75 -10.59
C LYS A 175 -3.03 19.01 -10.84
N LEU A 176 -3.79 19.35 -9.80
CA LEU A 176 -5.19 19.76 -9.95
C LEU A 176 -5.31 21.00 -10.85
N GLY A 177 -4.53 22.05 -10.58
CA GLY A 177 -4.49 23.25 -11.43
C GLY A 177 -4.18 22.92 -12.89
N GLY A 178 -3.20 22.04 -13.12
CA GLY A 178 -2.81 21.55 -14.45
C GLY A 178 -3.96 20.87 -15.18
N MET A 179 -4.69 19.98 -14.50
CA MET A 179 -5.86 19.29 -15.07
C MET A 179 -7.00 20.27 -15.39
N VAL A 180 -7.31 21.19 -14.47
CA VAL A 180 -8.38 22.17 -14.65
C VAL A 180 -8.09 23.09 -15.83
N VAL A 181 -6.89 23.65 -15.89
CA VAL A 181 -6.48 24.56 -16.96
C VAL A 181 -6.43 23.83 -18.31
N PHE A 182 -5.92 22.59 -18.34
CA PHE A 182 -5.92 21.77 -19.54
C PHE A 182 -7.33 21.63 -20.13
N PHE A 183 -8.32 21.24 -19.33
CA PHE A 183 -9.69 21.09 -19.83
C PHE A 183 -10.31 22.43 -20.23
N ALA A 184 -10.09 23.48 -19.44
CA ALA A 184 -10.65 24.80 -19.72
C ALA A 184 -10.08 25.43 -21.00
N GLN A 185 -8.82 25.12 -21.36
CA GLN A 185 -8.21 25.53 -22.63
C GLN A 185 -8.75 24.76 -23.84
N ASN A 186 -9.16 23.50 -23.65
CA ASN A 186 -9.50 22.58 -24.74
C ASN A 186 -11.00 22.37 -24.95
N ILE A 187 -11.84 22.83 -24.02
CA ILE A 187 -13.30 22.76 -24.09
C ILE A 187 -13.85 24.19 -24.04
N PRO A 188 -14.38 24.72 -25.16
CA PRO A 188 -15.06 26.00 -25.16
C PRO A 188 -16.22 25.99 -24.15
N SER A 189 -16.34 27.06 -23.37
CA SER A 189 -17.40 27.23 -22.36
C SER A 189 -17.48 26.04 -21.38
N LEU A 190 -16.36 25.72 -20.73
CA LEU A 190 -16.31 24.65 -19.75
C LEU A 190 -17.05 25.04 -18.46
N PHE A 191 -18.22 24.46 -18.24
CA PHE A 191 -18.95 24.61 -16.99
C PHE A 191 -18.37 23.73 -15.87
N LYS A 192 -18.40 24.25 -14.63
CA LYS A 192 -17.98 23.55 -13.40
C LYS A 192 -18.55 22.12 -13.34
N THR A 193 -19.84 21.96 -13.61
CA THR A 193 -20.53 20.66 -13.54
C THR A 193 -19.92 19.61 -14.46
N LYS A 194 -19.41 20.00 -15.63
CA LYS A 194 -18.70 19.11 -16.57
C LYS A 194 -17.27 18.87 -16.09
N LEU A 195 -16.55 19.92 -15.70
CA LEU A 195 -15.18 19.85 -15.18
C LEU A 195 -15.04 18.79 -14.07
N LEU A 196 -15.91 18.81 -13.06
CA LEU A 196 -15.78 17.91 -11.90
C LEU A 196 -15.77 16.41 -12.30
N LYS A 197 -16.48 16.04 -13.37
CA LYS A 197 -16.50 14.66 -13.87
C LYS A 197 -15.28 14.35 -14.71
N LEU A 198 -14.81 15.31 -15.51
CA LEU A 198 -13.57 15.16 -16.28
C LEU A 198 -12.37 14.92 -15.34
N LEU A 199 -12.33 15.61 -14.20
CA LEU A 199 -11.32 15.37 -13.15
C LEU A 199 -11.39 13.93 -12.64
N TRP A 200 -12.59 13.45 -12.27
CA TRP A 200 -12.80 12.09 -11.79
C TRP A 200 -12.35 11.03 -12.80
N TYR A 201 -12.79 11.12 -14.05
CA TYR A 201 -12.38 10.20 -15.10
C TYR A 201 -10.87 10.22 -15.34
N SER A 202 -10.23 11.38 -15.24
CA SER A 202 -8.78 11.52 -15.45
C SER A 202 -7.99 10.82 -14.35
N ASP A 203 -8.33 11.04 -13.09
CA ASP A 203 -7.67 10.40 -11.97
C ASP A 203 -7.89 8.87 -11.97
N PHE A 204 -9.13 8.42 -12.20
CA PHE A 204 -9.47 6.99 -12.19
C PHE A 204 -8.86 6.28 -13.40
N LEU A 205 -8.85 6.90 -14.58
CA LEU A 205 -8.20 6.31 -15.76
C LEU A 205 -6.68 6.24 -15.58
N HIS A 206 -6.06 7.26 -15.00
CA HIS A 206 -4.62 7.23 -14.75
C HIS A 206 -4.28 6.13 -13.74
N PHE A 207 -5.09 6.00 -12.69
CA PHE A 207 -4.94 4.94 -11.71
C PHE A 207 -5.11 3.55 -12.33
N LYS A 208 -6.10 3.36 -13.21
CA LYS A 208 -6.31 2.10 -13.95
C LYS A 208 -5.08 1.70 -14.78
N ARG A 209 -4.42 2.68 -15.42
CA ARG A 209 -3.29 2.44 -16.34
C ARG A 209 -1.95 2.33 -15.62
N HIS A 210 -1.72 3.10 -14.55
CA HIS A 210 -0.40 3.29 -13.93
C HIS A 210 -0.35 2.96 -12.42
N GLY A 211 -1.49 2.60 -11.81
CA GLY A 211 -1.57 2.30 -10.37
C GLY A 211 -1.50 3.52 -9.45
N CYS A 212 -1.53 4.74 -10.00
CA CYS A 212 -1.64 5.99 -9.24
C CYS A 212 -2.51 7.04 -9.95
N SER A 213 -3.18 7.90 -9.19
CA SER A 213 -3.97 9.04 -9.69
C SER A 213 -3.06 10.18 -10.15
N ILE A 214 -3.61 11.15 -10.88
CA ILE A 214 -2.85 12.34 -11.32
C ILE A 214 -2.70 13.30 -10.15
N SER A 215 -3.80 13.57 -9.43
CA SER A 215 -3.85 14.69 -8.48
C SER A 215 -3.84 14.28 -7.01
N GLY A 216 -4.13 13.01 -6.67
CA GLY A 216 -4.35 12.60 -5.29
C GLY A 216 -5.69 13.06 -4.70
N LEU A 217 -6.63 13.51 -5.54
CA LEU A 217 -7.97 13.91 -5.13
C LEU A 217 -8.78 12.74 -4.57
N GLN A 218 -9.59 13.04 -3.55
CA GLN A 218 -10.67 12.17 -3.09
C GLN A 218 -11.95 12.54 -3.83
N TYR A 219 -12.76 11.54 -4.14
CA TYR A 219 -14.04 11.72 -4.81
C TYR A 219 -15.17 11.21 -3.94
N VAL A 220 -16.32 11.87 -4.02
CA VAL A 220 -17.54 11.47 -3.30
C VAL A 220 -18.67 11.23 -4.28
N HIS A 221 -19.56 10.31 -3.92
CA HIS A 221 -20.84 10.18 -4.60
C HIS A 221 -21.70 11.42 -4.31
N HIS A 222 -22.04 12.17 -5.34
CA HIS A 222 -22.93 13.33 -5.23
C HIS A 222 -24.14 13.15 -6.15
N ARG A 223 -25.27 13.81 -5.84
CA ARG A 223 -26.55 13.64 -6.56
C ARG A 223 -26.43 13.78 -8.09
N TRP A 224 -25.45 14.53 -8.55
CA TRP A 224 -25.23 14.86 -9.97
C TRP A 224 -24.02 14.13 -10.56
N GLY A 225 -23.56 13.05 -9.94
CA GLY A 225 -22.39 12.27 -10.36
C GLY A 225 -21.22 12.37 -9.36
N PRO A 226 -20.15 11.61 -9.61
CA PRO A 226 -18.94 11.66 -8.79
C PRO A 226 -18.28 13.04 -8.91
N VAL A 227 -17.84 13.60 -7.79
CA VAL A 227 -17.17 14.91 -7.73
C VAL A 227 -16.02 14.89 -6.73
N PRO A 228 -14.98 15.75 -6.91
CA PRO A 228 -13.95 15.93 -5.91
C PRO A 228 -14.55 16.34 -4.57
N ARG A 229 -14.07 15.76 -3.47
CA ARG A 229 -14.42 16.21 -2.13
C ARG A 229 -13.93 17.65 -1.94
N ASN A 230 -14.76 18.51 -1.37
CA ASN A 230 -14.45 19.94 -1.13
C ASN A 230 -14.14 20.73 -2.41
N TYR A 231 -14.75 20.36 -3.54
CA TYR A 231 -14.49 21.02 -4.83
C TYR A 231 -14.69 22.55 -4.79
N THR A 232 -15.62 23.07 -3.99
CA THR A 232 -15.84 24.53 -3.87
C THR A 232 -14.61 25.23 -3.30
N GLN A 233 -14.03 24.71 -2.22
CA GLN A 233 -12.84 25.28 -1.60
C GLN A 233 -11.62 25.16 -2.53
N LEU A 234 -11.47 24.01 -3.20
CA LEU A 234 -10.35 23.76 -4.11
C LEU A 234 -10.38 24.70 -5.32
N LEU A 235 -11.55 24.90 -5.93
CA LEU A 235 -11.69 25.82 -7.06
C LEU A 235 -11.52 27.28 -6.61
N GLY A 236 -12.04 27.65 -5.44
CA GLY A 236 -11.83 28.98 -4.86
C GLY A 236 -10.36 29.28 -4.56
N GLN A 237 -9.59 28.27 -4.12
CA GLN A 237 -8.14 28.41 -3.97
C GLN A 237 -7.45 28.67 -5.31
N LEU A 238 -7.75 27.88 -6.35
CA LEU A 238 -7.18 28.10 -7.69
C LEU A 238 -7.54 29.47 -8.27
N GLU A 239 -8.74 29.98 -7.99
CA GLU A 239 -9.13 31.33 -8.37
C GLU A 239 -8.34 32.40 -7.60
N GLY A 240 -8.22 32.26 -6.27
CA GLY A 240 -7.43 33.16 -5.42
C GLY A 240 -5.94 33.20 -5.79
N ASP A 241 -5.39 32.06 -6.21
CA ASP A 241 -4.01 31.92 -6.69
C ASP A 241 -3.83 32.41 -8.14
N GLY A 242 -4.89 32.88 -8.81
CA GLY A 242 -4.82 33.41 -10.18
C GLY A 242 -4.59 32.35 -11.26
N VAL A 243 -4.88 31.08 -10.97
CA VAL A 243 -4.75 29.95 -11.91
C VAL A 243 -5.94 29.91 -12.87
N ILE A 244 -7.13 30.18 -12.35
CA ILE A 244 -8.39 30.25 -13.09
C ILE A 244 -9.20 31.48 -12.67
N ARG A 245 -10.25 31.78 -13.42
CA ARG A 245 -11.35 32.66 -13.00
C ARG A 245 -12.66 31.89 -13.12
N ILE A 246 -13.57 32.08 -12.17
CA ILE A 246 -14.89 31.46 -12.16
C ILE A 246 -15.91 32.54 -12.44
N GLU A 247 -16.60 32.44 -13.58
CA GLU A 247 -17.62 33.41 -13.98
C GLU A 247 -19.02 32.81 -13.86
N PRO A 248 -19.90 33.37 -13.00
CA PRO A 248 -21.32 33.05 -13.02
C PRO A 248 -21.92 33.40 -14.38
N THR A 249 -22.76 32.52 -14.92
CA THR A 249 -23.40 32.69 -16.23
C THR A 249 -24.81 32.10 -16.20
N LEU A 250 -25.76 32.83 -16.77
CA LEU A 250 -27.13 32.36 -16.95
C LEU A 250 -27.25 31.43 -18.17
N LEU A 251 -27.85 30.27 -17.96
CA LEU A 251 -28.20 29.23 -18.95
C LEU A 251 -29.73 29.11 -18.98
N GLY A 252 -30.38 30.07 -19.63
CA GLY A 252 -31.85 30.18 -19.58
C GLY A 252 -32.31 30.53 -18.16
N GLU A 253 -33.07 29.64 -17.53
CA GLU A 253 -33.56 29.79 -16.14
C GLU A 253 -32.56 29.29 -15.08
N TYR A 254 -31.44 28.70 -15.49
CA TYR A 254 -30.46 28.12 -14.57
C TYR A 254 -29.19 28.98 -14.47
N GLU A 255 -28.58 29.03 -13.30
CA GLU A 255 -27.24 29.58 -13.12
C GLU A 255 -26.19 28.48 -13.24
N GLY A 256 -25.13 28.76 -13.98
CA GLY A 256 -23.94 27.93 -14.11
C GLY A 256 -22.68 28.74 -13.83
N GLU A 257 -21.57 28.05 -13.60
CA GLU A 257 -20.26 28.67 -13.43
C GLU A 257 -19.33 28.21 -14.55
N LEU A 258 -18.80 29.17 -15.31
CA LEU A 258 -17.79 28.96 -16.33
C LEU A 258 -16.39 29.00 -15.71
N ILE A 259 -15.54 28.08 -16.14
CA ILE A 259 -14.14 28.00 -15.73
C ILE A 259 -13.29 28.60 -16.84
N ILE A 260 -12.63 29.71 -16.54
CA ILE A 260 -11.77 30.43 -17.49
C ILE A 260 -10.31 30.19 -17.11
N PRO A 261 -9.48 29.63 -18.01
CA PRO A 261 -8.07 29.44 -17.72
C PRO A 261 -7.35 30.79 -17.76
N LEU A 262 -6.48 31.03 -16.78
CA LEU A 262 -5.56 32.17 -16.81
C LEU A 262 -4.19 31.68 -17.31
N ARG A 263 -3.14 31.76 -16.49
CA ARG A 263 -1.80 31.31 -16.88
C ARG A 263 -1.36 30.12 -16.05
N TYR A 264 -1.13 28.99 -16.73
CA TYR A 264 -0.58 27.80 -16.13
C TYR A 264 0.17 26.99 -17.20
N ASP A 265 1.43 26.65 -16.93
CA ASP A 265 2.25 25.88 -17.87
C ASP A 265 2.01 24.39 -17.65
N VAL A 266 0.91 23.89 -18.24
CA VAL A 266 0.46 22.49 -18.10
C VAL A 266 1.57 21.50 -18.47
N ALA A 267 2.38 21.81 -19.49
CA ALA A 267 3.43 20.93 -19.99
C ALA A 267 4.57 20.73 -18.98
N LYS A 268 4.84 21.72 -18.11
CA LYS A 268 5.82 21.59 -17.02
C LYS A 268 5.28 20.86 -15.80
N ILE A 269 3.95 20.83 -15.65
CA ILE A 269 3.30 20.36 -14.44
C ILE A 269 2.86 18.91 -14.58
N LEU A 270 2.31 18.54 -15.73
CA LEU A 270 1.85 17.19 -16.01
C LEU A 270 2.91 16.41 -16.80
N THR A 271 3.19 15.18 -16.40
CA THR A 271 4.13 14.30 -17.11
C THR A 271 3.54 13.86 -18.46
N GLY A 272 4.36 13.30 -19.35
CA GLY A 272 3.86 12.78 -20.63
C GLY A 272 2.76 11.72 -20.48
N GLU A 273 2.86 10.85 -19.47
CA GLU A 273 1.86 9.82 -19.18
C GLU A 273 0.54 10.42 -18.65
N GLU A 274 0.62 11.42 -17.78
CA GLU A 274 -0.55 12.14 -17.26
C GLU A 274 -1.24 12.92 -18.38
N GLN A 275 -0.46 13.58 -19.24
CA GLN A 275 -0.97 14.27 -20.42
C GLN A 275 -1.64 13.31 -21.39
N ASN A 276 -1.08 12.11 -21.63
CA ASN A 276 -1.73 11.10 -22.46
C ASN A 276 -3.10 10.70 -21.88
N THR A 277 -3.19 10.55 -20.56
CA THR A 277 -4.43 10.18 -19.87
C THR A 277 -5.50 11.26 -20.01
N ILE A 278 -5.20 12.52 -19.68
CA ILE A 278 -6.19 13.61 -19.79
C ILE A 278 -6.60 13.89 -21.25
N ASN A 279 -5.70 13.70 -22.22
CA ASN A 279 -6.03 13.78 -23.64
C ASN A 279 -7.01 12.67 -24.05
N THR A 280 -6.85 11.46 -23.51
CA THR A 280 -7.80 10.37 -23.73
C THR A 280 -9.19 10.77 -23.21
N VAL A 281 -9.28 11.25 -21.96
CA VAL A 281 -10.54 11.68 -21.35
C VAL A 281 -11.19 12.82 -22.13
N LEU A 282 -10.39 13.80 -22.59
CA LEU A 282 -10.84 14.85 -23.48
C LEU A 282 -11.44 14.27 -24.77
N GLY A 283 -10.76 13.32 -25.41
CA GLY A 283 -11.22 12.68 -26.65
C GLY A 283 -12.62 12.06 -26.52
N TYR A 284 -12.92 11.38 -25.41
CA TYR A 284 -14.24 10.80 -25.17
C TYR A 284 -15.34 11.84 -24.95
N PHE A 285 -15.07 12.87 -24.14
CA PHE A 285 -16.12 13.70 -23.54
C PHE A 285 -16.15 15.15 -24.03
N LYS A 286 -15.23 15.56 -24.91
CA LYS A 286 -15.15 16.94 -25.42
C LYS A 286 -16.49 17.44 -25.94
N SER A 287 -17.17 16.66 -26.79
CA SER A 287 -18.45 17.01 -27.42
C SER A 287 -19.69 16.74 -26.57
N TRP A 288 -19.54 16.16 -25.37
CA TRP A 288 -20.68 15.77 -24.55
C TRP A 288 -21.19 16.94 -23.71
N SER A 289 -22.50 17.05 -23.52
CA SER A 289 -23.09 17.99 -22.58
C SER A 289 -22.83 17.56 -21.13
N ALA A 290 -22.90 18.51 -20.18
CA ALA A 290 -22.76 18.20 -18.76
C ALA A 290 -23.81 17.18 -18.28
N LYS A 291 -25.03 17.25 -18.82
CA LYS A 291 -26.11 16.29 -18.55
C LYS A 291 -25.76 14.89 -19.04
N LYS A 292 -25.39 14.74 -20.33
CA LYS A 292 -25.01 13.45 -20.92
C LYS A 292 -23.84 12.80 -20.16
N LEU A 293 -22.83 13.60 -19.77
CA LEU A 293 -21.70 13.11 -18.98
C LEU A 293 -22.12 12.66 -17.57
N SER A 294 -23.04 13.39 -16.94
CA SER A 294 -23.56 13.02 -15.61
C SER A 294 -24.35 11.72 -15.69
N ASP A 295 -25.28 11.59 -16.64
CA ASP A 295 -26.08 10.38 -16.86
C ASP A 295 -25.19 9.16 -17.16
N TYR A 296 -24.08 9.37 -17.87
CA TYR A 296 -23.10 8.32 -18.13
C TYR A 296 -22.34 7.93 -16.87
N SER A 297 -21.87 8.90 -16.07
CA SER A 297 -21.17 8.63 -14.81
C SER A 297 -22.05 7.91 -13.77
N HIS A 298 -23.37 8.05 -13.84
CA HIS A 298 -24.30 7.33 -12.96
C HIS A 298 -24.38 5.83 -13.22
N LYS A 299 -23.93 5.39 -14.39
CA LYS A 299 -23.88 3.97 -14.78
C LYS A 299 -22.57 3.30 -14.39
N GLU A 300 -21.57 4.07 -13.99
CA GLU A 300 -20.29 3.54 -13.56
C GLU A 300 -20.44 2.73 -12.28
N LYS A 301 -19.77 1.58 -12.21
CA LYS A 301 -19.86 0.68 -11.06
C LYS A 301 -19.55 1.38 -9.74
N ALA A 302 -18.59 2.31 -9.77
CA ALA A 302 -18.22 3.13 -8.62
C ALA A 302 -19.38 3.95 -8.05
N TYR A 303 -20.22 4.51 -8.93
CA TYR A 303 -21.36 5.34 -8.53
C TYR A 303 -22.53 4.48 -8.08
N VAL A 304 -22.79 3.37 -8.78
CA VAL A 304 -23.86 2.41 -8.44
C VAL A 304 -23.61 1.73 -7.08
N ALA A 305 -22.36 1.48 -6.73
CA ALA A 305 -21.97 0.77 -5.52
C ALA A 305 -21.79 1.66 -4.28
N THR A 306 -22.04 2.97 -4.37
CA THR A 306 -21.85 3.94 -3.28
C THR A 306 -23.12 4.74 -3.03
N GLU A 307 -23.29 5.27 -1.81
CA GLU A 307 -24.42 6.13 -1.44
C GLU A 307 -24.02 7.61 -1.34
N HIS A 308 -25.02 8.49 -1.24
CA HIS A 308 -24.78 9.93 -1.21
C HIS A 308 -23.78 10.35 -0.10
N ARG A 309 -22.71 11.03 -0.52
CA ARG A 309 -21.55 11.52 0.27
C ARG A 309 -20.51 10.47 0.63
N ASP A 310 -20.70 9.20 0.27
CA ASP A 310 -19.66 8.20 0.44
C ASP A 310 -18.43 8.54 -0.37
N LEU A 311 -17.26 8.22 0.19
CA LEU A 311 -16.00 8.27 -0.54
C LEU A 311 -16.00 7.16 -1.61
N ILE A 312 -15.62 7.52 -2.82
CA ILE A 312 -15.46 6.58 -3.93
C ILE A 312 -14.03 6.05 -3.91
N SER A 313 -13.91 4.74 -3.71
CA SER A 313 -12.63 4.02 -3.78
C SER A 313 -12.09 3.96 -5.22
N TYR A 314 -10.79 4.14 -5.38
CA TYR A 314 -10.06 3.94 -6.63
C TYR A 314 -9.96 2.46 -7.03
N ASP A 315 -10.35 1.52 -6.17
CA ASP A 315 -10.44 0.09 -6.53
C ASP A 315 -11.48 -0.14 -7.63
N PHE A 316 -12.44 0.78 -7.79
CA PHE A 316 -13.40 0.77 -8.90
C PHE A 316 -12.78 1.20 -10.24
N ALA A 317 -11.56 1.73 -10.27
CA ALA A 317 -10.89 2.13 -11.51
C ALA A 317 -10.72 0.97 -12.49
N LYS A 318 -10.56 -0.26 -11.99
CA LYS A 318 -10.49 -1.48 -12.84
C LYS A 318 -11.75 -1.71 -13.67
N ASP A 319 -12.89 -1.25 -13.15
CA ASP A 319 -14.22 -1.40 -13.76
C ASP A 319 -14.64 -0.15 -14.55
N LEU A 320 -13.76 0.86 -14.66
CA LEU A 320 -14.05 2.10 -15.38
C LEU A 320 -14.32 1.81 -16.86
N SER A 321 -15.40 2.37 -17.39
CA SER A 321 -15.89 2.06 -18.75
C SER A 321 -14.99 2.54 -19.90
N ILE A 322 -14.09 3.49 -19.65
CA ILE A 322 -13.13 4.00 -20.64
C ILE A 322 -11.74 3.34 -20.45
N ASN A 323 -10.99 3.24 -21.55
CA ASN A 323 -9.67 2.59 -21.59
C ASN A 323 -8.56 3.54 -22.01
#